data_AF-A0A084ADV1-F1
#
_entry.id   AF-A0A084ADV1-F1
#
_cell.length_a   1.000
_cell.length_b   1.000
_cell.length_c   1.000
_cell.angle_alpha   90.00
_cell.angle_beta   90.00
_cell.angle_gamma   90.00
#
_symmetry.space_group_name_H-M   'P 1'
#
loop_
_entity.id
_entity.type
_entity.pdbx_description
1 polymer ?
#
loop_
_entity_poly.entity_id
_entity_poly.type
_entity_poly.pdbx_seq_one_letter_code
_entity_poly.pdbx_strand_id
1 'polypeptide(L)'
;MSIKSIKLWQVILAFIIWLGTMFLPATVNQEKLGTSFDYRESRENFFYFISHQFPFYSIILALLLLLSIILLYRKARVGKYLAFASLIYYIGFLVVGFPGSIIFNRSLSGNTFEGEAALFLTFYGVGYIVSVIVGCLALLLLYLYSLSRINE
;
A
#
# COMPACT_ATOMS: atom_id res chain seq x y z
N MET A 1 -25.04 -12.67 3.06
CA MET A 1 -23.70 -13.27 2.91
C MET A 1 -23.16 -13.56 4.31
N SER A 2 -23.12 -14.83 4.73
CA SER A 2 -22.58 -15.22 6.04
C SER A 2 -21.06 -15.19 5.96
N ILE A 3 -20.46 -14.11 6.44
CA ILE A 3 -19.01 -14.03 6.58
C ILE A 3 -18.67 -14.95 7.75
N LYS A 4 -18.02 -16.09 7.49
CA LYS A 4 -17.42 -16.92 8.55
C LYS A 4 -16.60 -16.02 9.47
N SER A 5 -16.72 -16.20 10.79
CA SER A 5 -16.05 -15.35 11.78
C SER A 5 -14.54 -15.26 11.48
N ILE A 6 -14.08 -14.10 11.03
CA ILE A 6 -12.65 -13.85 10.82
C ILE A 6 -12.02 -13.77 12.21
N LYS A 7 -10.98 -14.56 12.46
CA LYS A 7 -10.29 -14.57 13.75
C LYS A 7 -9.29 -13.42 13.80
N LEU A 8 -9.14 -12.79 14.98
CA LEU A 8 -8.18 -11.70 15.19
C LEU A 8 -6.75 -12.09 14.79
N TRP A 9 -6.33 -13.33 15.06
CA TRP A 9 -5.01 -13.83 14.67
C TRP A 9 -4.77 -13.79 13.15
N GLN A 10 -5.81 -14.00 12.33
CA GLN A 10 -5.69 -13.93 10.86
C GLN A 10 -5.41 -12.49 10.40
N VAL A 11 -6.03 -11.50 11.07
CA VAL A 11 -5.79 -10.08 10.81
C VAL A 11 -4.36 -9.71 11.22
N ILE A 12 -3.93 -10.10 12.43
CA ILE A 12 -2.57 -9.84 12.92
C ILE A 12 -1.53 -10.45 11.98
N LEU A 13 -1.71 -11.71 11.58
CA LEU A 13 -0.81 -12.39 10.66
C LEU A 13 -0.71 -11.66 9.31
N ALA A 14 -1.84 -11.23 8.75
CA ALA A 14 -1.85 -10.48 7.49
C ALA A 14 -1.08 -9.15 7.60
N PHE A 15 -1.20 -8.44 8.73
CA PHE A 15 -0.42 -7.22 8.98
C PHE A 15 1.08 -7.49 9.11
N ILE A 16 1.48 -8.56 9.80
CA ILE A 16 2.90 -8.95 9.92
C ILE A 16 3.47 -9.28 8.54
N ILE A 17 2.75 -10.05 7.73
CA ILE A 17 3.17 -10.40 6.37
C ILE A 17 3.28 -9.12 5.52
N TRP A 18 2.30 -8.22 5.59
CA TRP A 18 2.35 -6.95 4.87
C TRP A 18 3.55 -6.09 5.27
N LEU A 19 3.82 -5.93 6.57
CA LEU A 19 5.00 -5.22 7.06
C LEU A 19 6.30 -5.89 6.57
N GLY A 20 6.36 -7.22 6.57
CA GLY A 20 7.49 -7.97 6.00
C GLY A 20 7.71 -7.66 4.52
N THR A 21 6.63 -7.60 3.73
CA THR A 21 6.73 -7.22 2.31
C THR A 21 7.18 -5.78 2.09
N MET A 22 7.08 -4.89 3.09
CA MET A 22 7.54 -3.50 2.92
C MET A 22 9.06 -3.39 2.78
N PHE A 23 9.81 -4.42 3.16
CA PHE A 23 11.27 -4.45 3.03
C PHE A 23 11.74 -5.01 1.68
N LEU A 24 10.81 -5.42 0.80
CA LEU A 24 11.14 -5.80 -0.56
C LEU A 24 11.56 -4.58 -1.39
N PRO A 25 12.51 -4.74 -2.33
CA PRO A 25 12.95 -3.66 -3.20
C PRO A 25 11.80 -3.22 -4.12
N ALA A 26 11.37 -1.98 -4.00
CA ALA A 26 10.10 -1.49 -4.55
C ALA A 26 10.18 -0.11 -5.22
N THR A 27 11.31 0.57 -5.16
CA THR A 27 11.54 1.80 -5.93
C THR A 27 13.03 1.94 -6.23
N VAL A 28 13.37 2.59 -7.31
CA VAL A 28 14.73 3.11 -7.55
C VAL A 28 14.80 4.53 -7.00
N ASN A 29 15.84 4.82 -6.23
CA ASN A 29 16.18 6.15 -5.76
C ASN A 29 16.95 6.90 -6.84
N GLN A 30 16.39 7.99 -7.34
CA GLN A 30 16.96 8.77 -8.44
C GLN A 30 18.28 9.46 -8.05
N GLU A 31 18.44 9.86 -6.78
CA GLU A 31 19.67 10.47 -6.29
C GLU A 31 20.82 9.46 -6.27
N LYS A 32 20.53 8.21 -5.86
CA LYS A 32 21.50 7.11 -5.93
C LYS A 32 21.82 6.73 -7.38
N LEU A 33 20.81 6.68 -8.24
CA LEU A 33 21.01 6.35 -9.66
C LEU A 33 21.90 7.40 -10.36
N GLY A 34 21.76 8.67 -10.01
CA GLY A 34 22.59 9.75 -10.53
C GLY A 34 24.06 9.69 -10.11
N THR A 35 24.40 8.88 -9.10
CA THR A 35 25.78 8.75 -8.59
C THR A 35 26.43 7.41 -8.95
N SER A 36 25.70 6.29 -8.85
CA SER A 36 26.24 4.96 -9.15
C SER A 36 25.99 4.49 -10.59
N PHE A 37 25.00 5.06 -11.29
CA PHE A 37 24.48 4.57 -12.57
C PHE A 37 24.08 3.07 -12.57
N ASP A 38 23.94 2.45 -11.39
CA ASP A 38 23.54 1.07 -11.20
C ASP A 38 22.12 1.00 -10.59
N TYR A 39 21.19 0.41 -11.35
CA TYR A 39 19.80 0.21 -10.94
C TYR A 39 19.62 -0.72 -9.75
N ARG A 40 20.51 -1.72 -9.56
CA ARG A 40 20.42 -2.66 -8.43
C ARG A 40 20.84 -1.99 -7.14
N GLU A 41 21.93 -1.21 -7.18
CA GLU A 41 22.43 -0.49 -6.00
C GLU A 41 21.54 0.70 -5.62
N SER A 42 20.80 1.22 -6.58
CA SER A 42 19.87 2.34 -6.37
C SER A 42 18.49 1.91 -5.87
N ARG A 43 18.23 0.61 -5.70
CA ARG A 43 16.93 0.12 -5.23
C ARG A 43 16.75 0.35 -3.73
N GLU A 44 15.63 0.96 -3.40
CA GLU A 44 15.12 1.13 -2.06
C GLU A 44 13.88 0.26 -1.84
N ASN A 45 13.58 0.02 -0.58
CA ASN A 45 12.41 -0.78 -0.21
C ASN A 45 11.10 0.01 -0.24
N PHE A 46 9.98 -0.70 -0.18
CA PHE A 46 8.65 -0.09 -0.19
C PHE A 46 8.42 0.83 1.02
N PHE A 47 8.99 0.50 2.17
CA PHE A 47 8.93 1.36 3.35
C PHE A 47 9.58 2.72 3.09
N TYR A 48 10.76 2.76 2.48
CA TYR A 48 11.42 3.99 2.05
C TYR A 48 10.59 4.72 1.01
N PHE A 49 10.07 4.02 0.00
CA PHE A 49 9.21 4.59 -1.02
C PHE A 49 8.04 5.38 -0.41
N ILE A 50 7.25 4.75 0.45
CA ILE A 50 6.09 5.43 1.06
C ILE A 50 6.53 6.52 2.05
N SER A 51 7.56 6.27 2.86
CA SER A 51 7.92 7.16 3.97
C SER A 51 8.70 8.40 3.54
N HIS A 52 9.55 8.27 2.52
CA HIS A 52 10.42 9.34 2.04
C HIS A 52 9.85 10.06 0.81
N GLN A 53 9.32 9.32 -0.17
CA GLN A 53 8.80 9.95 -1.39
C GLN A 53 7.38 10.50 -1.20
N PHE A 54 6.58 9.87 -0.34
CA PHE A 54 5.18 10.25 -0.10
C PHE A 54 4.83 10.35 1.40
N PRO A 55 5.57 11.15 2.18
CA PRO A 55 5.46 11.18 3.65
C PRO A 55 4.05 11.53 4.13
N PHE A 56 3.40 12.53 3.50
CA PHE A 56 2.05 12.93 3.87
C PHE A 56 1.03 11.80 3.67
N TYR A 57 1.14 11.06 2.56
CA TYR A 57 0.23 9.97 2.28
C TYR A 57 0.39 8.83 3.30
N SER A 58 1.63 8.53 3.64
CA SER A 58 1.99 7.52 4.65
C SER A 58 1.50 7.88 6.05
N ILE A 59 1.65 9.15 6.46
CA ILE A 59 1.17 9.63 7.76
C ILE A 59 -0.36 9.48 7.84
N ILE A 60 -1.09 9.90 6.81
CA ILE A 60 -2.56 9.77 6.78
C ILE A 60 -2.98 8.30 6.87
N LEU A 61 -2.35 7.42 6.08
CA LEU A 61 -2.64 5.98 6.13
C LEU A 61 -2.37 5.40 7.53
N ALA A 62 -1.24 5.75 8.13
CA ALA A 62 -0.87 5.29 9.48
C ALA A 62 -1.88 5.77 10.53
N LEU A 63 -2.31 7.03 10.46
CA LEU A 63 -3.33 7.58 11.36
C LEU A 63 -4.68 6.88 11.19
N LEU A 64 -5.14 6.66 9.95
CA LEU A 64 -6.39 5.95 9.67
C LEU A 64 -6.35 4.51 10.23
N LEU A 65 -5.24 3.80 10.02
CA LEU A 65 -5.03 2.46 10.54
C LEU A 65 -5.01 2.42 12.07
N LEU A 66 -4.25 3.31 12.70
CA LEU A 66 -4.10 3.37 14.15
C LEU A 66 -5.44 3.70 14.83
N LEU A 67 -6.15 4.71 14.32
CA LEU A 67 -7.48 5.07 14.83
C LEU A 67 -8.50 3.95 14.61
N SER A 68 -8.47 3.30 13.44
CA SER A 68 -9.31 2.14 13.16
C SER A 68 -9.10 1.03 14.19
N ILE A 69 -7.85 0.64 14.46
CA ILE A 69 -7.51 -0.41 15.42
C ILE A 69 -7.95 -0.02 16.84
N ILE A 70 -7.67 1.21 17.29
CA ILE A 70 -8.08 1.69 18.63
C ILE A 70 -9.60 1.67 18.78
N LEU A 71 -10.34 2.17 17.79
CA LEU A 71 -11.80 2.22 17.84
C LEU A 71 -12.42 0.83 17.77
N LEU A 72 -11.85 -0.09 16.99
CA LEU A 72 -12.28 -1.49 16.96
C LEU A 72 -12.01 -2.19 18.30
N TYR A 73 -10.86 -1.94 18.93
CA TYR A 73 -10.58 -2.43 20.27
C TYR A 73 -11.61 -1.94 21.28
N ARG A 74 -11.99 -0.65 21.20
CA ARG A 74 -13.05 -0.03 22.02
C ARG A 74 -14.48 -0.43 21.61
N LYS A 75 -14.67 -1.32 20.64
CA LYS A 75 -15.97 -1.74 20.10
C LYS A 75 -16.83 -0.57 19.57
N ALA A 76 -16.21 0.52 19.16
CA ALA A 76 -16.92 1.67 18.61
C ALA A 76 -17.37 1.39 17.17
N ARG A 77 -18.64 1.71 16.85
CA ARG A 77 -19.20 1.52 15.49
C ARG A 77 -18.45 2.31 14.41
N VAL A 78 -17.71 3.36 14.78
CA VAL A 78 -16.94 4.18 13.84
C VAL A 78 -15.70 3.47 13.32
N GLY A 79 -15.17 2.48 14.05
CA GLY A 79 -13.95 1.75 13.66
C GLY A 79 -14.04 1.08 12.28
N LYS A 80 -15.20 0.53 11.91
CA LYS A 80 -15.40 -0.09 10.58
C LYS A 80 -15.33 0.92 9.43
N TYR A 81 -15.78 2.16 9.65
CA TYR A 81 -15.71 3.21 8.63
C TYR A 81 -14.27 3.68 8.42
N LEU A 82 -13.47 3.73 9.49
CA LEU A 82 -12.04 4.02 9.37
C LEU A 82 -11.25 2.86 8.75
N ALA A 83 -11.60 1.61 9.05
CA ALA A 83 -11.04 0.45 8.35
C ALA A 83 -11.33 0.51 6.84
N PHE A 84 -12.58 0.82 6.48
CA PHE A 84 -12.98 1.02 5.09
C PHE A 84 -12.25 2.20 4.43
N ALA A 85 -12.17 3.34 5.12
CA ALA A 85 -11.45 4.52 4.64
C ALA A 85 -9.96 4.20 4.41
N SER A 86 -9.33 3.43 5.30
CA SER A 86 -7.93 2.99 5.15
C SER A 86 -7.76 2.15 3.89
N LEU A 87 -8.67 1.21 3.61
CA LEU A 87 -8.65 0.37 2.42
C LEU A 87 -8.79 1.20 1.14
N ILE A 88 -9.81 2.06 1.08
CA ILE A 88 -10.05 2.92 -0.10
C ILE A 88 -8.91 3.90 -0.30
N TYR A 89 -8.37 4.47 0.77
CA TYR A 89 -7.23 5.37 0.70
C TYR A 89 -5.98 4.66 0.17
N TYR A 90 -5.71 3.44 0.65
CA TYR A 90 -4.60 2.62 0.18
C TYR A 90 -4.73 2.30 -1.32
N ILE A 91 -5.90 1.84 -1.77
CA ILE A 91 -6.16 1.54 -3.18
C ILE A 91 -6.08 2.81 -4.02
N GLY A 92 -6.78 3.86 -3.59
CA GLY A 92 -6.85 5.13 -4.32
C GLY A 92 -5.48 5.74 -4.53
N PHE A 93 -4.61 5.69 -3.52
CA PHE A 93 -3.25 6.22 -3.64
C PHE A 93 -2.29 5.24 -4.34
N LEU A 94 -2.14 4.00 -3.86
CA LEU A 94 -1.08 3.09 -4.32
C LEU A 94 -1.48 2.21 -5.50
N VAL A 95 -2.76 1.91 -5.70
CA VAL A 95 -3.16 1.08 -6.86
C VAL A 95 -3.50 1.95 -8.06
N VAL A 96 -4.13 3.11 -7.83
CA VAL A 96 -4.67 3.94 -8.90
C VAL A 96 -3.88 5.24 -9.07
N GLY A 97 -3.82 6.07 -8.04
CA GLY A 97 -3.32 7.44 -8.14
C GLY A 97 -1.85 7.51 -8.52
N PHE A 98 -1.01 6.73 -7.84
CA PHE A 98 0.42 6.72 -8.09
C PHE A 98 0.81 6.06 -9.41
N PRO A 99 0.37 4.83 -9.74
CA PRO A 99 0.65 4.27 -11.06
C PRO A 99 0.06 5.12 -12.19
N GLY A 100 -1.14 5.68 -11.99
CA GLY A 100 -1.79 6.57 -12.94
C GLY A 100 -1.02 7.88 -13.15
N SER A 101 -0.44 8.47 -12.11
CA SER A 101 0.35 9.69 -12.26
C SER A 101 1.64 9.47 -13.05
N ILE A 102 2.16 8.24 -13.12
CA ILE A 102 3.31 7.89 -13.96
C ILE A 102 2.84 7.65 -15.39
N ILE A 103 1.88 6.74 -15.58
CA ILE A 103 1.38 6.31 -16.91
C ILE A 103 0.79 7.48 -17.71
N PHE A 104 0.10 8.40 -17.05
CA PHE A 104 -0.60 9.51 -17.71
C PHE A 104 0.17 10.84 -17.67
N ASN A 105 1.43 10.86 -17.19
CA ASN A 105 2.25 12.06 -17.24
C ASN A 105 2.69 12.33 -18.69
N ARG A 106 2.00 13.28 -19.35
CA ARG A 106 2.16 13.60 -20.77
C ARG A 106 3.49 14.28 -21.13
N SER A 107 4.44 14.48 -20.21
CA SER A 107 5.75 15.06 -20.54
C SER A 107 6.66 14.11 -21.33
N LEU A 108 6.31 12.82 -21.45
CA LEU A 108 6.93 11.84 -22.35
C LEU A 108 6.07 11.65 -23.62
N SER A 109 5.76 12.74 -24.32
CA SER A 109 4.90 12.71 -25.51
C SER A 109 5.63 12.11 -26.73
N GLY A 110 5.76 10.77 -26.74
CA GLY A 110 6.30 10.01 -27.86
C GLY A 110 6.17 8.49 -27.72
N ASN A 111 5.91 7.97 -26.52
CA ASN A 111 5.98 6.53 -26.25
C ASN A 111 4.59 5.88 -26.16
N THR A 112 4.49 4.63 -26.63
CA THR A 112 3.31 3.78 -26.49
C THR A 112 3.06 3.41 -25.02
N PHE A 113 1.82 3.06 -24.67
CA PHE A 113 1.44 2.60 -23.32
C PHE A 113 2.34 1.46 -22.79
N GLU A 114 2.81 0.58 -23.67
CA GLU A 114 3.75 -0.49 -23.32
C GLU A 114 5.11 0.05 -22.82
N GLY A 115 5.60 1.15 -23.40
CA GLY A 115 6.84 1.80 -22.97
C GLY A 115 6.74 2.40 -21.57
N GLU A 116 5.61 3.05 -21.26
CA GLU A 116 5.35 3.63 -19.93
C GLU A 116 5.15 2.55 -18.85
N ALA A 117 4.49 1.44 -19.20
CA ALA A 117 4.36 0.29 -18.31
C ALA A 117 5.72 -0.40 -18.04
N ALA A 118 6.58 -0.49 -19.06
CA ALA A 118 7.94 -1.00 -18.90
C ALA A 118 8.78 -0.07 -18.01
N LEU A 119 8.65 1.25 -18.16
CA LEU A 119 9.29 2.23 -17.28
C LEU A 119 8.85 2.06 -15.83
N PHE A 120 7.54 1.94 -15.58
CA PHE A 120 7.01 1.70 -14.24
C PHE A 120 7.62 0.43 -13.60
N LEU A 121 7.69 -0.68 -14.35
CA LEU A 121 8.29 -1.92 -13.86
C LEU A 121 9.79 -1.81 -13.60
N THR A 122 10.52 -1.04 -14.41
CA THR A 122 11.94 -0.78 -14.21
C THR A 122 12.19 0.01 -12.93
N PHE A 123 11.38 1.05 -12.66
CA PHE A 123 11.54 1.94 -11.50
C PHE A 123 10.96 1.38 -10.20
N TYR A 124 9.84 0.65 -10.23
CA TYR A 124 9.15 0.21 -9.00
C TYR A 124 9.19 -1.31 -8.79
N GLY A 125 9.32 -2.10 -9.85
CA GLY A 125 9.62 -3.53 -9.78
C GLY A 125 8.56 -4.39 -9.07
N VAL A 126 8.87 -5.68 -9.00
CA VAL A 126 7.96 -6.70 -8.43
C VAL A 126 7.69 -6.50 -6.95
N GLY A 127 8.67 -5.97 -6.19
CA GLY A 127 8.50 -5.71 -4.76
C GLY A 127 7.34 -4.75 -4.49
N TYR A 128 7.21 -3.69 -5.28
CA TYR A 128 6.07 -2.78 -5.19
C TYR A 128 4.73 -3.50 -5.36
N ILE A 129 4.60 -4.29 -6.44
CA ILE A 129 3.36 -5.01 -6.76
C ILE A 129 2.99 -5.97 -5.62
N VAL A 130 3.96 -6.71 -5.11
CA VAL A 130 3.75 -7.66 -4.01
C VAL A 130 3.32 -6.92 -2.75
N SER A 131 4.01 -5.85 -2.34
CA SER A 131 3.66 -5.08 -1.15
C SER A 131 2.26 -4.46 -1.25
N VAL A 132 1.88 -3.97 -2.44
CA VAL A 132 0.56 -3.38 -2.69
C VAL A 132 -0.56 -4.43 -2.64
N ILE A 133 -0.38 -5.58 -3.29
CA ILE A 133 -1.39 -6.66 -3.26
C ILE A 133 -1.57 -7.18 -1.84
N VAL A 134 -0.47 -7.47 -1.14
CA VAL A 134 -0.51 -7.97 0.24
C VAL A 134 -1.12 -6.92 1.18
N GLY A 135 -0.83 -5.63 0.98
CA GLY A 135 -1.46 -4.53 1.72
C GLY A 135 -2.96 -4.45 1.49
N CYS A 136 -3.41 -4.56 0.24
CA CYS A 136 -4.84 -4.61 -0.08
C CYS A 136 -5.53 -5.78 0.63
N LEU A 137 -4.92 -6.96 0.63
CA LEU A 137 -5.46 -8.13 1.32
C LEU A 137 -5.52 -7.93 2.84
N ALA A 138 -4.47 -7.38 3.46
CA ALA A 138 -4.44 -7.10 4.90
C ALA A 138 -5.52 -6.08 5.32
N LEU A 139 -5.67 -5.00 4.55
CA LEU A 139 -6.69 -3.98 4.78
C LEU A 139 -8.11 -4.48 4.53
N LEU A 140 -8.30 -5.32 3.50
CA LEU A 140 -9.57 -5.98 3.24
C LEU A 140 -9.95 -6.91 4.41
N LEU A 141 -9.00 -7.71 4.91
CA LEU A 141 -9.21 -8.56 6.08
C LEU A 141 -9.56 -7.74 7.33
N LEU A 142 -8.90 -6.60 7.55
CA LEU A 142 -9.24 -5.70 8.65
C LEU A 142 -10.67 -5.19 8.52
N TYR A 143 -11.08 -4.76 7.33
CA TYR A 143 -12.43 -4.28 7.08
C TYR A 143 -13.47 -5.39 7.28
N LEU A 144 -13.25 -6.58 6.72
CA LEU A 144 -14.18 -7.71 6.88
C LEU A 144 -14.28 -8.14 8.36
N TYR A 145 -13.16 -8.16 9.09
CA TYR A 145 -13.14 -8.42 10.53
C TYR A 145 -13.94 -7.36 11.32
N SER A 146 -13.83 -6.09 10.92
CA SER A 146 -14.59 -5.00 11.55
C SER A 146 -16.10 -5.17 11.38
N LEU A 147 -16.54 -5.72 10.25
CA LEU A 147 -17.96 -6.01 9.99
C LEU A 147 -18.45 -7.18 10.83
N SER A 148 -17.66 -8.25 10.98
CA SER A 148 -18.07 -9.42 11.77
C SER A 148 -18.19 -9.09 13.26
N ARG A 149 -17.30 -8.26 13.82
CA ARG A 149 -17.24 -7.97 15.27
C ARG A 149 -18.38 -7.06 15.78
N ILE A 150 -19.01 -6.28 14.92
CA ILE A 150 -20.07 -5.32 15.32
C ILE A 150 -21.47 -5.93 15.14
N ASN A 151 -21.59 -7.02 14.39
CA ASN A 151 -22.84 -7.77 14.22
C ASN A 151 -23.04 -8.85 15.31
N GLU A 152 -22.06 -9.01 16.20
CA GLU A 152 -22.11 -9.81 17.45
C GLU A 152 -22.40 -8.89 18.64
#